data_AF-A0A9E1WU52-F1
#
_entry.id   AF-A0A9E1WU52-F1
#
_cell.length_a   1.000
_cell.length_b   1.000
_cell.length_c   1.000
_cell.angle_alpha   90.00
_cell.angle_beta   90.00
_cell.angle_gamma   90.00
#
_symmetry.space_group_name_H-M   'P 1'
#
loop_
_entity.id
_entity.type
_entity.pdbx_description
1 polymer ?
#
loop_
_entity_poly.entity_id
_entity_poly.type
_entity_poly.pdbx_seq_one_letter_code
_entity_poly.pdbx_strand_id
1 'polypeptide(L)'
;MHTLKSLKYLVFSAPVALIALFSSNSAHAQMEYMAEIMQPEYMTRDLVLFAEGLNLDDMQEVIVEGFFDDYEDDFQAGWSATQERLNAVAMELRDKPDATERDTLEPVLTALGDWVVDKRQLDDGLLENIKVILLPDQKTLWPAFSQRLYREKNIRRGRLSGESVDLFQITRDADLQSAAETAIAPQLEEYAIALDIAIRNRDSILRGNPKKLFDNILSGNNEKSPNLVDNAIKARVEVRNINDRYIELISENLSAVDGEDFRLRAL
;
A
#
# COMPACT_ATOMS: atom_id res chain seq x y z
N MET A 1 -20.25 -11.11 -37.08
CA MET A 1 -19.00 -11.88 -37.00
C MET A 1 -17.88 -11.00 -37.51
N HIS A 2 -16.95 -10.61 -36.63
CA HIS A 2 -15.57 -10.14 -36.84
C HIS A 2 -15.16 -9.37 -35.56
N THR A 3 -14.88 -10.12 -34.49
CA THR A 3 -13.52 -10.46 -34.00
C THR A 3 -12.87 -9.31 -33.24
N LEU A 4 -13.06 -9.37 -31.91
CA LEU A 4 -12.32 -8.65 -30.88
C LEU A 4 -10.80 -8.76 -31.14
N LYS A 5 -10.11 -7.62 -31.18
CA LYS A 5 -8.64 -7.60 -31.09
C LYS A 5 -8.26 -7.80 -29.63
N SER A 6 -7.58 -8.90 -29.36
CA SER A 6 -7.02 -9.26 -28.06
C SER A 6 -5.98 -8.24 -27.61
N LEU A 7 -6.19 -7.73 -26.39
CA LEU A 7 -5.19 -7.08 -25.55
C LEU A 7 -3.99 -8.02 -25.41
N LYS A 8 -2.86 -7.70 -26.06
CA LYS A 8 -1.62 -8.46 -25.93
C LYS A 8 -0.82 -7.87 -24.77
N TYR A 9 -0.69 -8.69 -23.72
CA TYR A 9 0.27 -8.57 -22.63
C TYR A 9 1.60 -7.97 -23.09
N LEU A 10 1.90 -6.77 -22.61
CA LEU A 10 3.22 -6.16 -22.69
C LEU A 10 4.10 -6.87 -21.64
N VAL A 11 4.90 -7.83 -22.10
CA VAL A 11 5.96 -8.43 -21.29
C VAL A 11 7.04 -7.37 -21.14
N PHE A 12 7.05 -6.68 -20.00
CA PHE A 12 8.13 -5.76 -19.62
C PHE A 12 9.42 -6.56 -19.43
N SER A 13 10.36 -6.44 -20.35
CA SER A 13 11.72 -6.91 -20.15
C SER A 13 12.46 -5.94 -19.21
N ALA A 14 12.45 -6.24 -17.91
CA ALA A 14 13.30 -5.57 -16.94
C ALA A 14 14.79 -5.87 -17.25
N PRO A 15 15.72 -4.92 -17.05
CA PRO A 15 17.14 -5.23 -17.14
C PRO A 15 17.51 -6.13 -15.94
N VAL A 16 17.90 -7.36 -16.27
CA VAL A 16 18.30 -8.47 -15.39
C VAL A 16 19.47 -8.12 -14.43
N ALA A 17 20.08 -6.94 -14.56
CA ALA A 17 21.27 -6.54 -13.81
C ALA A 17 21.01 -6.15 -12.34
N LEU A 18 19.81 -5.70 -11.96
CA LEU A 18 19.55 -5.30 -10.55
C LEU A 18 19.32 -6.48 -9.60
N ILE A 19 18.98 -7.65 -10.12
CA ILE A 19 18.52 -8.82 -9.33
C ILE A 19 19.69 -9.54 -8.64
N ALA A 20 20.92 -9.38 -9.15
CA ALA A 20 22.08 -10.14 -8.69
C ALA A 20 22.61 -9.73 -7.30
N LEU A 21 22.17 -8.61 -6.71
CA LEU A 21 22.72 -8.07 -5.47
C LEU A 21 21.94 -8.44 -4.20
N PHE A 22 20.79 -9.10 -4.33
CA PHE A 22 19.88 -9.36 -3.19
C PHE A 22 19.81 -10.85 -2.84
N SER A 23 20.92 -11.46 -2.41
CA SER A 23 20.96 -12.86 -1.98
C SER A 23 20.87 -13.01 -0.45
N SER A 24 19.70 -12.77 0.15
CA SER A 24 19.34 -13.21 1.51
C SER A 24 17.84 -13.01 1.77
N ASN A 25 17.24 -13.52 2.86
CA ASN A 25 15.80 -13.37 3.16
C ASN A 25 15.27 -11.90 3.14
N SER A 26 16.14 -10.89 3.26
CA SER A 26 15.80 -9.46 3.02
C SER A 26 15.48 -9.12 1.56
N ALA A 27 15.87 -9.97 0.62
CA ALA A 27 15.59 -9.83 -0.79
C ALA A 27 14.09 -9.82 -1.08
N HIS A 28 13.27 -10.55 -0.31
CA HIS A 28 11.82 -10.58 -0.58
C HIS A 28 11.14 -9.25 -0.21
N ALA A 29 11.48 -8.67 0.96
CA ALA A 29 10.92 -7.38 1.38
C ALA A 29 11.46 -6.22 0.52
N GLN A 30 12.73 -6.29 0.13
CA GLN A 30 13.35 -5.32 -0.78
C GLN A 30 12.78 -5.43 -2.19
N MET A 31 12.59 -6.65 -2.73
CA MET A 31 11.95 -6.87 -4.03
C MET A 31 10.47 -6.47 -4.04
N GLU A 32 9.74 -6.72 -2.96
CA GLU A 32 8.33 -6.29 -2.83
C GLU A 32 8.22 -4.76 -2.80
N TYR A 33 9.06 -4.09 -2.02
CA TYR A 33 9.11 -2.62 -1.99
C TYR A 33 9.53 -2.05 -3.35
N MET A 34 10.48 -2.69 -4.05
CA MET A 34 10.86 -2.30 -5.41
C MET A 34 9.72 -2.53 -6.41
N ALA A 35 8.98 -3.62 -6.31
CA ALA A 35 7.82 -3.84 -7.17
C ALA A 35 6.70 -2.80 -6.91
N GLU A 36 6.50 -2.41 -5.66
CA GLU A 36 5.49 -1.42 -5.25
C GLU A 36 5.77 -0.04 -5.86
N ILE A 37 7.02 0.42 -5.85
CA ILE A 37 7.35 1.74 -6.42
C ILE A 37 7.20 1.76 -7.95
N MET A 38 7.14 0.60 -8.62
CA MET A 38 6.95 0.49 -10.07
C MET A 38 5.47 0.43 -10.47
N GLN A 39 4.55 0.45 -9.51
CA GLN A 39 3.12 0.38 -9.77
C GLN A 39 2.40 1.62 -9.22
N PRO A 40 1.34 2.10 -9.90
CA PRO A 40 0.46 3.11 -9.34
C PRO A 40 -0.16 2.62 -8.02
N GLU A 41 -0.30 3.50 -7.04
CA GLU A 41 -1.03 3.19 -5.80
C GLU A 41 -2.53 3.04 -6.06
N TYR A 42 -3.04 3.93 -6.91
CA TYR A 42 -4.44 4.01 -7.31
C TYR A 42 -4.57 3.63 -8.78
N MET A 43 -5.61 2.88 -9.12
CA MET A 43 -5.89 2.47 -10.49
C MET A 43 -7.34 2.81 -10.80
N THR A 44 -7.71 2.99 -12.08
CA THR A 44 -9.10 3.32 -12.47
C THR A 44 -10.14 2.37 -11.90
N ARG A 45 -9.78 1.08 -11.68
CA ARG A 45 -10.66 0.11 -11.00
C ARG A 45 -11.08 0.52 -9.58
N ASP A 46 -10.27 1.34 -8.91
CA ASP A 46 -10.51 1.86 -7.58
C ASP A 46 -11.55 2.99 -7.61
N LEU A 47 -11.89 3.57 -8.78
CA LEU A 47 -12.90 4.62 -8.90
C LEU A 47 -14.23 4.22 -8.22
N VAL A 48 -14.63 2.96 -8.34
CA VAL A 48 -15.83 2.42 -7.69
C VAL A 48 -15.78 2.59 -6.17
N LEU A 49 -14.61 2.33 -5.56
CA LEU A 49 -14.41 2.51 -4.13
C LEU A 49 -14.54 3.98 -3.71
N PHE A 50 -14.04 4.91 -4.53
CA PHE A 50 -14.16 6.35 -4.28
C PHE A 50 -15.60 6.83 -4.46
N ALA A 51 -16.26 6.42 -5.55
CA ALA A 51 -17.64 6.76 -5.85
C ALA A 51 -18.60 6.33 -4.73
N GLU A 52 -18.55 5.05 -4.35
CA GLU A 52 -19.36 4.50 -3.27
C GLU A 52 -18.97 5.08 -1.90
N GLY A 53 -17.67 5.21 -1.63
CA GLY A 53 -17.17 5.62 -0.31
C GLY A 53 -17.41 7.09 0.01
N LEU A 54 -17.52 7.94 -1.01
CA LEU A 54 -17.71 9.39 -0.88
C LEU A 54 -19.09 9.85 -1.36
N ASN A 55 -19.95 8.92 -1.79
CA ASN A 55 -21.26 9.21 -2.40
C ASN A 55 -21.14 10.26 -3.51
N LEU A 56 -20.25 10.02 -4.47
CA LEU A 56 -20.07 10.91 -5.61
C LEU A 56 -21.35 10.90 -6.48
N ASP A 57 -21.70 12.06 -7.04
CA ASP A 57 -22.73 12.13 -8.07
C ASP A 57 -22.14 11.87 -9.47
N ASP A 58 -23.01 11.65 -10.47
CA ASP A 58 -22.60 11.35 -11.85
C ASP A 58 -21.61 12.38 -12.43
N MET A 59 -21.70 13.66 -12.04
CA MET A 59 -20.79 14.69 -12.52
C MET A 59 -19.44 14.61 -11.81
N GLN A 60 -19.44 14.39 -10.50
CA GLN A 60 -18.23 14.19 -9.71
C GLN A 60 -17.50 12.91 -10.14
N GLU A 61 -18.20 11.82 -10.44
CA GLU A 61 -17.59 10.59 -10.96
C GLU A 61 -16.81 10.85 -12.25
N VAL A 62 -17.37 11.59 -13.20
CA VAL A 62 -16.68 11.98 -14.45
C VAL A 62 -15.45 12.86 -14.17
N ILE A 63 -15.54 13.78 -13.21
CA ILE A 63 -14.40 14.63 -12.82
C ILE A 63 -13.30 13.77 -12.16
N VAL A 64 -13.67 12.85 -11.28
CA VAL A 64 -12.72 11.96 -10.60
C VAL A 64 -12.08 10.99 -11.59
N GLU A 65 -12.82 10.45 -12.55
CA GLU A 65 -12.26 9.65 -13.65
C GLU A 65 -11.16 10.42 -14.38
N GLY A 66 -11.39 11.70 -14.71
CA GLY A 66 -10.36 12.57 -15.30
C GLY A 66 -9.13 12.74 -14.40
N PHE A 67 -9.31 12.86 -13.08
CA PHE A 67 -8.17 12.90 -12.15
C PHE A 67 -7.40 11.58 -12.10
N PHE A 68 -8.06 10.43 -12.25
CA PHE A 68 -7.40 9.13 -12.34
C PHE A 68 -6.59 9.00 -13.64
N ASP A 69 -7.14 9.46 -14.76
CA ASP A 69 -6.45 9.48 -16.05
C ASP A 69 -5.18 10.35 -15.98
N ASP A 70 -5.31 11.59 -15.48
CA ASP A 70 -4.18 12.50 -15.31
C ASP A 70 -3.10 11.88 -14.37
N TYR A 71 -3.52 11.27 -13.26
CA TYR A 71 -2.62 10.59 -12.33
C TYR A 71 -1.88 9.41 -12.98
N GLU A 72 -2.58 8.60 -13.79
CA GLU A 72 -1.96 7.47 -14.48
C GLU A 72 -0.94 7.95 -15.53
N ASP A 73 -1.28 8.98 -16.31
CA ASP A 73 -0.38 9.59 -17.28
C ASP A 73 0.88 10.16 -16.62
N ASP A 74 0.72 10.92 -15.52
CA ASP A 74 1.84 11.48 -14.76
C ASP A 74 2.72 10.38 -14.13
N PHE A 75 2.10 9.32 -13.61
CA PHE A 75 2.83 8.16 -13.09
C PHE A 75 3.66 7.49 -14.20
N GLN A 76 3.05 7.23 -15.36
CA GLN A 76 3.74 6.59 -16.49
C GLN A 76 4.89 7.45 -17.01
N ALA A 77 4.68 8.76 -17.13
CA ALA A 77 5.71 9.71 -17.54
C ALA A 77 6.88 9.76 -16.54
N GLY A 78 6.58 9.87 -15.25
CA GLY A 78 7.59 9.93 -14.19
C GLY A 78 8.40 8.62 -14.06
N TRP A 79 7.75 7.47 -14.21
CA TRP A 79 8.45 6.19 -14.22
C TRP A 79 9.33 6.03 -15.47
N SER A 80 8.83 6.42 -16.65
CA SER A 80 9.60 6.37 -17.89
C SER A 80 10.87 7.23 -17.79
N ALA A 81 10.75 8.46 -17.26
CA ALA A 81 11.90 9.33 -17.00
C ALA A 81 12.89 8.72 -15.99
N THR A 82 12.39 7.99 -14.99
CA THR A 82 13.24 7.28 -14.03
C THR A 82 13.97 6.10 -14.69
N GLN A 83 13.32 5.35 -15.58
CA GLN A 83 13.96 4.30 -16.36
C GLN A 83 15.06 4.85 -17.28
N GLU A 84 14.83 6.01 -17.91
CA GLU A 84 15.86 6.68 -18.71
C GLU A 84 17.07 7.09 -17.87
N ARG A 85 16.86 7.65 -16.67
CA ARG A 85 17.94 7.97 -15.71
C ARG A 85 18.73 6.71 -15.32
N LEU A 86 18.04 5.62 -14.99
CA LEU A 86 18.69 4.34 -14.63
C LEU A 86 19.50 3.77 -15.80
N ASN A 87 19.00 3.86 -17.03
CA ASN A 87 19.73 3.42 -18.22
C ASN A 87 20.98 4.28 -18.48
N ALA A 88 20.89 5.60 -18.29
CA ALA A 88 22.04 6.50 -18.41
C ALA A 88 23.13 6.15 -17.38
N VAL A 89 22.74 5.94 -16.12
CA VAL A 89 23.65 5.46 -15.06
C VAL A 89 24.32 4.16 -15.46
N ALA A 90 23.57 3.18 -15.96
CA ALA A 90 24.13 1.89 -16.39
C ALA A 90 25.15 2.05 -17.53
N MET A 91 24.92 2.96 -18.47
CA MET A 91 25.87 3.27 -19.55
C MET A 91 27.15 3.93 -19.03
N GLU A 92 27.04 4.90 -18.12
CA GLU A 92 28.21 5.56 -17.51
C GLU A 92 29.09 4.59 -16.71
N LEU A 93 28.47 3.63 -16.02
CA LEU A 93 29.20 2.62 -15.25
C LEU A 93 29.93 1.62 -16.12
N ARG A 94 29.34 1.23 -17.27
CA ARG A 94 30.02 0.37 -18.25
C ARG A 94 31.33 0.99 -18.74
N ASP A 95 31.36 2.30 -18.87
CA ASP A 95 32.52 3.04 -19.37
C ASP A 95 33.54 3.38 -18.25
N LYS A 96 33.31 2.90 -17.01
CA LYS A 96 34.18 3.04 -15.83
C LYS A 96 34.46 1.67 -15.17
N PRO A 97 35.34 0.85 -15.75
CA PRO A 97 35.60 -0.52 -15.25
C PRO A 97 36.22 -0.58 -13.85
N ASP A 98 36.82 0.50 -13.37
CA ASP A 98 37.45 0.60 -12.03
C ASP A 98 36.52 1.24 -10.98
N ALA A 99 35.24 1.42 -11.28
CA ALA A 99 34.27 2.01 -10.34
C ALA A 99 34.11 1.13 -9.09
N THR A 100 34.09 1.75 -7.92
CA THR A 100 33.80 1.02 -6.67
C THR A 100 32.31 0.65 -6.61
N GLU A 101 31.96 -0.32 -5.75
CA GLU A 101 30.55 -0.68 -5.52
C GLU A 101 29.71 0.54 -5.12
N ARG A 102 30.26 1.44 -4.30
CA ARG A 102 29.60 2.70 -3.95
C ARG A 102 29.36 3.59 -5.18
N ASP A 103 30.38 3.76 -6.02
CA ASP A 103 30.28 4.56 -7.26
C ASP A 103 29.23 4.00 -8.22
N THR A 104 29.00 2.69 -8.20
CA THR A 104 27.97 2.02 -9.02
C THR A 104 26.57 2.14 -8.45
N LEU A 105 26.42 2.06 -7.12
CA LEU A 105 25.11 1.99 -6.47
C LEU A 105 24.52 3.36 -6.15
N GLU A 106 25.35 4.35 -5.80
CA GLU A 106 24.87 5.67 -5.36
C GLU A 106 23.95 6.33 -6.40
N PRO A 107 24.31 6.41 -7.70
CA PRO A 107 23.43 7.05 -8.69
C PRO A 107 22.12 6.29 -8.92
N VAL A 108 22.14 4.95 -8.83
CA VAL A 108 20.95 4.10 -8.95
C VAL A 108 19.99 4.37 -7.79
N LEU A 109 20.51 4.38 -6.57
CA LEU A 109 19.71 4.60 -5.36
C LEU A 109 19.17 6.03 -5.29
N THR A 110 19.92 7.02 -5.76
CA THR A 110 19.42 8.40 -5.89
C THR A 110 18.25 8.48 -6.88
N ALA A 111 18.38 7.91 -8.08
CA ALA A 111 17.32 7.94 -9.08
C ALA A 111 16.03 7.27 -8.58
N LEU A 112 16.14 6.13 -7.91
CA LEU A 112 15.00 5.45 -7.29
C LEU A 112 14.44 6.25 -6.10
N GLY A 113 15.31 6.82 -5.25
CA GLY A 113 14.90 7.61 -4.10
C GLY A 113 14.12 8.86 -4.48
N ASP A 114 14.53 9.57 -5.52
CA ASP A 114 13.81 10.71 -6.07
C ASP A 114 12.44 10.27 -6.60
N TRP A 115 12.40 9.17 -7.35
CA TRP A 115 11.14 8.61 -7.84
C TRP A 115 10.15 8.25 -6.73
N VAL A 116 10.60 7.67 -5.62
CA VAL A 116 9.73 7.38 -4.47
C VAL A 116 9.07 8.66 -3.93
N VAL A 117 9.81 9.77 -3.91
CA VAL A 117 9.29 11.07 -3.47
C VAL A 117 8.27 11.61 -4.48
N ASP A 118 8.60 11.56 -5.76
CA ASP A 118 7.73 12.05 -6.85
C ASP A 118 6.43 11.23 -6.89
N LYS A 119 6.51 9.90 -6.88
CA LYS A 119 5.34 9.00 -6.81
C LYS A 119 4.44 9.36 -5.64
N ARG A 120 5.01 9.59 -4.46
CA ARG A 120 4.21 9.96 -3.28
C ARG A 120 3.49 11.29 -3.46
N GLN A 121 4.11 12.26 -4.13
CA GLN A 121 3.45 13.53 -4.43
C GLN A 121 2.29 13.35 -5.41
N LEU A 122 2.43 12.46 -6.40
CA LEU A 122 1.32 12.08 -7.29
C LEU A 122 0.19 11.42 -6.50
N ASP A 123 0.51 10.44 -5.65
CA ASP A 123 -0.46 9.72 -4.81
C ASP A 123 -1.23 10.70 -3.90
N ASP A 124 -0.51 11.58 -3.19
CA ASP A 124 -1.11 12.59 -2.31
C ASP A 124 -1.92 13.64 -3.11
N GLY A 125 -1.44 14.00 -4.31
CA GLY A 125 -2.09 14.95 -5.22
C GLY A 125 -3.45 14.47 -5.73
N LEU A 126 -3.56 13.20 -6.12
CA LEU A 126 -4.83 12.60 -6.52
C LEU A 126 -5.87 12.71 -5.39
N LEU A 127 -5.49 12.32 -4.17
CA LEU A 127 -6.39 12.37 -3.03
C LEU A 127 -6.84 13.79 -2.70
N GLU A 128 -5.94 14.77 -2.75
CA GLU A 128 -6.28 16.16 -2.47
C GLU A 128 -7.19 16.75 -3.55
N ASN A 129 -6.93 16.47 -4.84
CA ASN A 129 -7.79 16.89 -5.95
C ASN A 129 -9.23 16.38 -5.78
N ILE A 130 -9.39 15.09 -5.43
CA ILE A 130 -10.69 14.50 -5.14
C ILE A 130 -11.33 15.20 -3.94
N LYS A 131 -10.59 15.39 -2.84
CA LYS A 131 -11.11 16.02 -1.62
C LYS A 131 -11.58 17.47 -1.85
N VAL A 132 -10.94 18.20 -2.76
CA VAL A 132 -11.28 19.58 -3.09
C VAL A 132 -12.68 19.69 -3.69
N ILE A 133 -13.05 18.77 -4.58
CA ILE A 133 -14.35 18.79 -5.28
C ILE A 133 -15.53 18.29 -4.42
N LEU A 134 -15.26 17.72 -3.24
CA LEU A 134 -16.30 17.21 -2.35
C LEU A 134 -17.13 18.34 -1.75
N LEU A 135 -18.44 18.10 -1.68
CA LEU A 135 -19.40 18.91 -0.93
C LEU A 135 -19.14 18.80 0.58
N PRO A 136 -19.60 19.77 1.40
CA PRO A 136 -19.40 19.73 2.86
C PRO A 136 -19.85 18.41 3.51
N ASP A 137 -21.01 17.88 3.12
CA ASP A 137 -21.53 16.62 3.67
C ASP A 137 -20.66 15.42 3.25
N GLN A 138 -20.19 15.39 2.00
CA GLN A 138 -19.26 14.34 1.52
C GLN A 138 -17.90 14.42 2.22
N LYS A 139 -17.42 15.62 2.54
CA LYS A 139 -16.16 15.80 3.32
C LYS A 139 -16.25 15.17 4.72
N THR A 140 -17.45 15.04 5.29
CA THR A 140 -17.64 14.33 6.57
C THR A 140 -17.37 12.82 6.46
N LEU A 141 -17.49 12.25 5.25
CA LEU A 141 -17.19 10.84 4.96
C LEU A 141 -15.69 10.57 4.84
N TRP A 142 -14.89 11.61 4.57
CA TRP A 142 -13.46 11.49 4.29
C TRP A 142 -12.66 10.69 5.34
N PRO A 143 -12.85 10.90 6.66
CA PRO A 143 -12.10 10.14 7.67
C PRO A 143 -12.34 8.63 7.54
N ALA A 144 -13.60 8.18 7.52
CA ALA A 144 -13.94 6.77 7.40
C ALA A 144 -13.50 6.18 6.04
N PHE A 145 -13.69 6.96 4.96
CA PHE A 145 -13.25 6.57 3.62
C PHE A 145 -11.73 6.36 3.56
N SER A 146 -10.94 7.32 4.06
CA SER A 146 -9.48 7.25 4.00
C SER A 146 -8.90 6.09 4.82
N GLN A 147 -9.54 5.74 5.93
CA GLN A 147 -9.20 4.55 6.72
C GLN A 147 -9.52 3.25 5.97
N ARG A 148 -10.70 3.16 5.34
CA ARG A 148 -11.08 2.02 4.49
C ARG A 148 -10.12 1.85 3.33
N LEU A 149 -9.86 2.92 2.57
CA LEU A 149 -8.95 2.93 1.43
C LEU A 149 -7.56 2.45 1.83
N TYR A 150 -7.02 2.98 2.93
CA TYR A 150 -5.70 2.59 3.42
C TYR A 150 -5.66 1.12 3.85
N ARG A 151 -6.70 0.63 4.54
CA ARG A 151 -6.84 -0.78 4.92
C ARG A 151 -6.85 -1.69 3.70
N GLU A 152 -7.69 -1.41 2.70
CA GLU A 152 -7.83 -2.24 1.49
C GLU A 152 -6.48 -2.41 0.76
N LYS A 153 -5.65 -1.37 0.75
CA LYS A 153 -4.32 -1.38 0.10
C LYS A 153 -3.23 -2.06 0.94
N ASN A 154 -3.30 -1.96 2.27
CA ASN A 154 -2.15 -2.29 3.12
C ASN A 154 -2.36 -3.50 4.04
N ILE A 155 -3.59 -3.97 4.25
CA ILE A 155 -3.86 -5.08 5.18
C ILE A 155 -3.20 -6.40 4.73
N ARG A 156 -3.15 -6.65 3.42
CA ARG A 156 -2.57 -7.87 2.84
C ARG A 156 -1.06 -8.00 2.98
N ARG A 157 -0.37 -6.95 3.45
CA ARG A 157 1.08 -6.96 3.73
C ARG A 157 1.43 -7.71 5.02
N GLY A 158 0.44 -8.29 5.69
CA GLY A 158 0.65 -9.09 6.88
C GLY A 158 1.47 -10.34 6.60
N ARG A 159 2.39 -10.65 7.53
CA ARG A 159 3.29 -11.80 7.48
C ARG A 159 3.09 -12.73 8.68
N LEU A 160 2.40 -12.27 9.71
CA LEU A 160 1.99 -13.09 10.86
C LEU A 160 0.55 -13.60 10.65
N SER A 161 0.27 -14.78 11.19
CA SER A 161 -1.11 -15.26 11.31
C SER A 161 -1.95 -14.23 12.04
N GLY A 162 -3.17 -13.96 11.57
CA GLY A 162 -4.05 -12.94 12.13
C GLY A 162 -3.74 -11.50 11.73
N GLU A 163 -2.56 -11.18 11.17
CA GLU A 163 -2.19 -9.78 10.83
C GLU A 163 -3.00 -9.23 9.64
N SER A 164 -3.33 -10.10 8.68
CA SER A 164 -4.05 -9.71 7.45
C SER A 164 -5.58 -9.86 7.58
N VAL A 165 -6.10 -10.09 8.79
CA VAL A 165 -7.54 -10.25 9.05
C VAL A 165 -8.24 -8.91 8.89
N ASP A 166 -9.31 -8.88 8.07
CA ASP A 166 -10.21 -7.71 7.92
C ASP A 166 -11.58 -8.05 8.51
N LEU A 167 -11.89 -7.48 9.69
CA LEU A 167 -13.16 -7.73 10.36
C LEU A 167 -14.37 -7.17 9.59
N PHE A 168 -14.20 -6.18 8.71
CA PHE A 168 -15.29 -5.74 7.84
C PHE A 168 -15.64 -6.79 6.79
N GLN A 169 -14.65 -7.53 6.29
CA GLN A 169 -14.91 -8.64 5.39
C GLN A 169 -15.62 -9.77 6.13
N ILE A 170 -15.15 -10.12 7.34
CA ILE A 170 -15.76 -11.18 8.15
C ILE A 170 -17.20 -10.84 8.53
N THR A 171 -17.49 -9.60 8.93
CA THR A 171 -18.85 -9.14 9.20
C THR A 171 -19.77 -9.34 7.99
N ARG A 172 -19.33 -8.96 6.79
CA ARG A 172 -20.11 -9.17 5.55
C ARG A 172 -20.33 -10.65 5.26
N ASP A 173 -19.31 -11.47 5.47
CA ASP A 173 -19.36 -12.92 5.18
C ASP A 173 -20.20 -13.69 6.22
N ALA A 174 -20.38 -13.13 7.43
CA ALA A 174 -21.18 -13.70 8.51
C ALA A 174 -22.70 -13.54 8.30
N ASP A 175 -23.15 -12.74 7.32
CA ASP A 175 -24.57 -12.57 6.96
C ASP A 175 -25.47 -12.27 8.18
N LEU A 176 -24.99 -11.34 9.02
CA LEU A 176 -25.66 -10.98 10.27
C LEU A 176 -27.00 -10.29 10.00
N GLN A 177 -27.97 -10.50 10.89
CA GLN A 177 -29.21 -9.73 10.86
C GLN A 177 -28.93 -8.25 11.14
N SER A 178 -29.73 -7.35 10.54
CA SER A 178 -29.52 -5.89 10.68
C SER A 178 -29.48 -5.39 12.13
N ALA A 179 -30.20 -6.05 13.05
CA ALA A 179 -30.14 -5.73 14.47
C ALA A 179 -28.77 -6.05 15.09
N ALA A 180 -28.14 -7.15 14.69
CA ALA A 180 -26.81 -7.55 15.12
C ALA A 180 -25.73 -6.65 14.50
N GLU A 181 -25.85 -6.33 13.20
CA GLU A 181 -24.96 -5.35 12.54
C GLU A 181 -24.99 -3.99 13.24
N THR A 182 -26.19 -3.51 13.59
CA THR A 182 -26.36 -2.26 14.33
C THR A 182 -25.72 -2.33 15.72
N ALA A 183 -25.77 -3.50 16.38
CA ALA A 183 -25.20 -3.68 17.71
C ALA A 183 -23.67 -3.65 17.73
N ILE A 184 -23.00 -4.08 16.65
CA ILE A 184 -21.53 -4.12 16.55
C ILE A 184 -20.93 -2.93 15.80
N ALA A 185 -21.75 -2.07 15.21
CA ALA A 185 -21.29 -0.91 14.45
C ALA A 185 -20.31 0.00 15.24
N PRO A 186 -20.56 0.33 16.53
CA PRO A 186 -19.60 1.12 17.32
C PRO A 186 -18.22 0.45 17.44
N GLN A 187 -18.19 -0.87 17.64
CA GLN A 187 -16.95 -1.65 17.76
C GLN A 187 -16.21 -1.71 16.42
N LEU A 188 -16.91 -1.78 15.29
CA LEU A 188 -16.32 -1.72 13.97
C LEU A 188 -15.72 -0.33 13.65
N GLU A 189 -16.37 0.75 14.10
CA GLU A 189 -15.83 2.10 13.98
C GLU A 189 -14.54 2.28 14.81
N GLU A 190 -14.56 1.84 16.07
CA GLU A 190 -13.37 1.87 16.92
C GLU A 190 -12.24 0.99 16.35
N TYR A 191 -12.58 -0.19 15.83
CA TYR A 191 -11.65 -1.08 15.15
C TYR A 191 -10.99 -0.40 13.95
N ALA A 192 -11.77 0.27 13.10
CA ALA A 192 -11.23 0.97 11.92
C ALA A 192 -10.18 2.01 12.30
N ILE A 193 -10.44 2.79 13.35
CA ILE A 193 -9.51 3.80 13.86
C ILE A 193 -8.25 3.14 14.42
N ALA A 194 -8.41 2.14 15.30
CA ALA A 194 -7.29 1.46 15.94
C ALA A 194 -6.39 0.76 14.91
N LEU A 195 -7.00 0.05 13.96
CA LEU A 195 -6.30 -0.66 12.90
C LEU A 195 -5.57 0.31 11.96
N ASP A 196 -6.19 1.41 11.54
CA ASP A 196 -5.54 2.40 10.68
C ASP A 196 -4.26 2.95 11.32
N ILE A 197 -4.31 3.30 12.60
CA ILE A 197 -3.13 3.75 13.36
C ILE A 197 -2.04 2.68 13.36
N ALA A 198 -2.37 1.43 13.63
CA ALA A 198 -1.39 0.35 13.71
C ALA A 198 -0.78 -0.02 12.36
N ILE A 199 -1.59 -0.11 11.30
CA ILE A 199 -1.09 -0.38 9.94
C ILE A 199 -0.17 0.75 9.48
N ARG A 200 -0.54 2.02 9.69
CA ARG A 200 0.32 3.17 9.34
C ARG A 200 1.62 3.17 10.12
N ASN A 201 1.58 2.84 11.41
CA ASN A 201 2.78 2.73 12.23
C ASN A 201 3.69 1.59 11.74
N ARG A 202 3.12 0.41 11.46
CA ARG A 202 3.84 -0.72 10.87
C ARG A 202 4.49 -0.32 9.56
N ASP A 203 3.74 0.28 8.64
CA ASP A 203 4.23 0.62 7.31
C ASP A 203 5.30 1.72 7.36
N SER A 204 5.17 2.69 8.27
CA SER A 204 6.21 3.70 8.54
C SER A 204 7.52 3.05 9.01
N ILE A 205 7.46 2.08 9.93
CA ILE A 205 8.63 1.35 10.42
C ILE A 205 9.25 0.45 9.33
N LEU A 206 8.41 -0.24 8.56
CA LEU A 206 8.86 -1.16 7.50
C LEU A 206 9.48 -0.44 6.31
N ARG A 207 8.86 0.65 5.85
CA ARG A 207 9.39 1.49 4.76
C ARG A 207 10.64 2.25 5.25
N GLY A 208 10.67 2.62 6.52
CA GLY A 208 11.77 3.38 7.12
C GLY A 208 11.97 4.73 6.42
N ASN A 209 13.18 5.28 6.52
CA ASN A 209 13.58 6.44 5.74
C ASN A 209 14.31 5.95 4.48
N PRO A 210 13.78 6.18 3.26
CA PRO A 210 14.42 5.72 2.02
C PRO A 210 15.87 6.15 1.89
N LYS A 211 16.18 7.42 2.25
CA LYS A 211 17.55 7.94 2.22
C LYS A 211 18.47 7.18 3.16
N LYS A 212 18.01 6.90 4.40
CA LYS A 212 18.79 6.09 5.36
C LYS A 212 18.96 4.64 4.91
N LEU A 213 17.95 4.06 4.26
CA LEU A 213 18.04 2.71 3.71
C LEU A 213 19.14 2.64 2.64
N PHE A 214 19.20 3.63 1.76
CA PHE A 214 20.25 3.75 0.76
C PHE A 214 21.63 4.06 1.35
N ASP A 215 21.71 4.95 2.34
CA ASP A 215 22.98 5.26 3.05
C ASP A 215 23.58 4.02 3.73
N ASN A 216 22.74 3.16 4.32
CA ASN A 216 23.18 1.91 4.96
C ASN A 216 23.71 0.90 3.92
N ILE A 217 23.06 0.81 2.75
CA ILE A 217 23.54 -0.01 1.63
C ILE A 217 24.90 0.51 1.15
N LEU A 218 25.05 1.82 0.95
CA LEU A 218 26.27 2.44 0.42
C LEU A 218 27.46 2.43 1.38
N SER A 219 27.21 2.37 2.69
CA SER A 219 28.27 2.34 3.72
C SER A 219 28.73 0.93 4.06
N GLY A 220 28.16 -0.11 3.45
CA GLY A 220 28.43 -1.50 3.79
C GLY A 220 28.00 -1.86 5.22
N ASN A 221 27.26 -0.97 5.89
CA ASN A 221 26.84 -1.14 7.26
C ASN A 221 25.55 -1.98 7.29
N ASN A 222 25.72 -3.27 6.98
CA ASN A 222 24.66 -4.27 6.98
C ASN A 222 24.27 -4.72 8.40
N GLU A 223 24.89 -4.17 9.45
CA GLU A 223 24.41 -4.37 10.81
C GLU A 223 23.05 -3.70 10.97
N LYS A 224 22.00 -4.51 10.75
CA LYS A 224 20.66 -4.15 11.17
C LYS A 224 20.75 -3.85 12.65
N SER A 225 20.54 -2.59 13.02
CA SER A 225 20.36 -2.24 14.43
C SER A 225 19.31 -3.20 14.99
N PRO A 226 19.63 -4.01 16.03
CA PRO A 226 18.70 -5.00 16.59
C PRO A 226 17.33 -4.38 16.89
N ASN A 227 17.35 -3.11 17.29
CA ASN A 227 16.17 -2.29 17.53
C ASN A 227 15.24 -2.15 16.32
N LEU A 228 15.74 -2.09 15.08
CA LEU A 228 14.89 -1.96 13.88
C LEU A 228 14.11 -3.25 13.60
N VAL A 229 14.75 -4.41 13.74
CA VAL A 229 14.10 -5.71 13.55
C VAL A 229 13.07 -5.92 14.65
N ASP A 230 13.43 -5.65 15.90
CA ASP A 230 12.52 -5.75 17.04
C ASP A 230 11.33 -4.80 16.92
N ASN A 231 11.56 -3.56 16.46
CA ASN A 231 10.47 -2.60 16.23
C ASN A 231 9.55 -3.04 15.09
N ALA A 232 10.08 -3.60 14.01
CA ALA A 232 9.27 -4.14 12.92
C ALA A 232 8.41 -5.32 13.38
N ILE A 233 8.97 -6.24 14.18
CA ILE A 233 8.21 -7.36 14.77
C ILE A 233 7.13 -6.83 15.70
N LYS A 234 7.46 -5.91 16.62
CA LYS A 234 6.50 -5.30 17.55
C LYS A 234 5.35 -4.62 16.81
N ALA A 235 5.63 -3.88 15.74
CA ALA A 235 4.59 -3.20 14.96
C ALA A 235 3.65 -4.18 14.24
N ARG A 236 4.17 -5.32 13.74
CA ARG A 236 3.34 -6.39 13.17
C ARG A 236 2.48 -7.09 14.22
N VAL A 237 3.08 -7.38 15.37
CA VAL A 237 2.37 -7.97 16.51
C VAL A 237 1.26 -7.05 16.98
N GLU A 238 1.47 -5.73 16.96
CA GLU A 238 0.43 -4.76 17.32
C GLU A 238 -0.79 -4.83 16.39
N VAL A 239 -0.58 -4.88 15.07
CA VAL A 239 -1.69 -5.05 14.10
C VAL A 239 -2.46 -6.34 14.39
N ARG A 240 -1.75 -7.46 14.62
CA ARG A 240 -2.37 -8.73 14.98
C ARG A 240 -3.15 -8.62 16.29
N ASN A 241 -2.57 -8.03 17.33
CA ASN A 241 -3.21 -7.90 18.64
C ASN A 241 -4.49 -7.05 18.57
N ILE A 242 -4.53 -6.04 17.70
CA ILE A 242 -5.75 -5.26 17.43
C ILE A 242 -6.81 -6.15 16.80
N ASN A 243 -6.45 -6.94 15.78
CA ASN A 243 -7.38 -7.90 15.19
C ASN A 243 -7.91 -8.89 16.24
N ASP A 244 -7.01 -9.55 16.98
CA ASP A 244 -7.37 -10.53 18.03
C ASP A 244 -8.30 -9.91 19.09
N ARG A 245 -8.00 -8.68 19.53
CA ARG A 245 -8.82 -7.96 20.50
C ARG A 245 -10.22 -7.67 19.97
N TYR A 246 -10.33 -7.16 18.75
CA TYR A 246 -11.62 -6.77 18.19
C TYR A 246 -12.44 -7.98 17.72
N ILE A 247 -11.80 -9.12 17.44
CA ILE A 247 -12.51 -10.41 17.28
C ILE A 247 -13.32 -10.72 18.54
N GLU A 248 -12.70 -10.69 19.72
CA GLU A 248 -13.40 -10.98 20.96
C GLU A 248 -14.46 -9.91 21.30
N LEU A 249 -14.11 -8.62 21.19
CA LEU A 249 -15.05 -7.54 21.51
C LEU A 249 -16.30 -7.55 20.63
N ILE A 250 -16.15 -7.81 19.33
CA ILE A 250 -17.30 -7.90 18.42
C ILE A 250 -18.12 -9.15 18.75
N SER A 251 -17.47 -10.29 18.95
CA SER A 251 -18.14 -11.56 19.24
C SER A 251 -18.94 -11.54 20.54
N GLU A 252 -18.45 -10.84 21.57
CA GLU A 252 -19.16 -10.65 22.85
C GLU A 252 -20.43 -9.81 22.72
N ASN A 253 -20.53 -8.97 21.69
CA ASN A 253 -21.71 -8.13 21.44
C ASN A 253 -22.73 -8.80 20.48
N LEU A 254 -22.41 -10.01 20.00
CA LEU A 254 -23.30 -10.81 19.16
C LEU A 254 -24.05 -11.87 19.99
N SER A 255 -25.02 -12.53 19.35
CA SER A 255 -25.63 -13.72 19.94
C SER A 255 -24.58 -14.82 20.10
N ALA A 256 -24.79 -15.78 21.00
CA ALA A 256 -23.81 -16.86 21.22
C ALA A 256 -23.50 -17.67 19.94
N VAL A 257 -24.47 -17.79 19.02
CA VAL A 257 -24.29 -18.49 17.74
C VAL A 257 -23.51 -17.61 16.76
N ASP A 258 -23.94 -16.36 16.59
CA ASP A 258 -23.31 -15.44 15.64
C ASP A 258 -21.89 -15.06 16.06
N GLY A 259 -21.65 -14.86 17.36
CA GLY A 259 -20.33 -14.58 17.90
C GLY A 259 -19.36 -15.75 17.73
N GLU A 260 -19.84 -17.00 17.84
CA GLU A 260 -19.00 -18.16 17.59
C GLU A 260 -18.68 -18.32 16.09
N ASP A 261 -19.68 -18.12 15.21
CA ASP A 261 -19.46 -18.13 13.76
C ASP A 261 -18.47 -17.02 13.34
N PHE A 262 -18.61 -15.83 13.91
CA PHE A 262 -17.70 -14.71 13.67
C PHE A 262 -16.26 -15.05 14.06
N ARG A 263 -16.03 -15.63 15.25
CA ARG A 263 -14.69 -16.08 15.69
C ARG A 263 -14.11 -17.11 14.75
N LEU A 264 -14.89 -18.13 14.37
CA LEU A 264 -14.40 -19.21 13.51
C LEU A 264 -13.98 -18.72 12.13
N ARG A 265 -14.62 -17.67 11.60
CA ARG A 265 -14.24 -17.05 10.32
C ARG A 265 -12.99 -16.17 10.41
N ALA A 266 -12.66 -15.69 11.61
CA ALA A 266 -11.54 -14.80 11.85
C ALA A 266 -10.20 -15.52 12.12
N LEU A 267 -10.24 -16.83 12.41
CA LEU A 267 -9.10 -17.68 12.76
C LEU A 267 -8.60 -18.51 11.57
#